data_AF-A0A2G5TLB6-F1
#
_entry.id   AF-A0A2G5TLB6-F1
#
_cell.length_a   1.000
_cell.length_b   1.000
_cell.length_c   1.000
_cell.angle_alpha   90.00
_cell.angle_beta   90.00
_cell.angle_gamma   90.00
#
_symmetry.space_group_name_H-M   'P 1'
#
loop_
_entity.id
_entity.type
_entity.pdbx_description
1 polymer ?
#
loop_
_entity_poly.entity_id
_entity_poly.type
_entity_poly.pdbx_seq_one_letter_code
_entity_poly.pdbx_strand_id
1 'polypeptide(L)'
;MGACGSVMQDEALKEQARIHRQIEKSLEKKKSALLEQSVLLIGPGESGKSTVLKQIRAMCGGYTKHELEEKKLLILRNLWTFSDMLLEYVIKNYLDMNEADKKKYKVMIEELKFCVMSGGHMADELAETVKVFWLCAPIQEAYEKRSTYHLTDSAGYFFENIDRIKMPDFQPTNQDIVRIRVPTTGVVTADVILKNIKLSVIDCGGQRQERRKWYHYFDDVHAVLFVAAISEYDQKLVEDETVNRMDEALNLYHIVFNGKYFTKAACILFLNKIDLFREKVKSVSIKKFHPGFEGTNTAEDGAKYFRRKFRDGMHPDFKKRLYCHETCAISDQVQIIINTVIDTVVQENLKDTGMI
;
A
#
# COMPACT_ATOMS: atom_id res chain seq x y z
N MET A 1 -55.36 -18.25 41.05
CA MET A 1 -54.55 -18.55 39.85
C MET A 1 -53.50 -17.45 39.64
N GLY A 2 -52.45 -17.37 40.48
CA GLY A 2 -51.47 -16.27 40.40
C GLY A 2 -50.01 -16.63 40.67
N ALA A 3 -49.71 -17.88 41.00
CA ALA A 3 -48.36 -18.29 41.41
C ALA A 3 -47.49 -18.83 40.25
N CYS A 4 -48.05 -19.07 39.06
CA CYS A 4 -47.31 -19.65 37.93
C CYS A 4 -46.60 -18.60 37.07
N GLY A 5 -47.10 -17.35 37.05
CA GLY A 5 -46.53 -16.27 36.24
C GLY A 5 -45.24 -15.66 36.80
N SER A 6 -45.12 -15.56 38.13
CA SER A 6 -43.94 -14.98 38.79
C SER A 6 -42.72 -15.90 38.77
N VAL A 7 -42.92 -17.21 38.83
CA VAL A 7 -41.81 -18.20 38.79
C VAL A 7 -41.18 -18.27 37.39
N MET A 8 -41.99 -18.20 36.33
CA MET A 8 -41.48 -18.18 34.95
C MET A 8 -40.74 -16.87 34.62
N GLN A 9 -41.13 -15.75 35.20
CA GLN A 9 -40.43 -14.47 35.05
C GLN A 9 -39.07 -14.46 35.77
N ASP A 10 -39.00 -15.09 36.95
CA ASP A 10 -37.77 -15.19 37.74
C ASP A 10 -36.76 -16.20 37.14
N GLU A 11 -37.24 -17.27 36.51
CA GLU A 11 -36.40 -18.18 35.71
C GLU A 11 -35.85 -17.50 34.44
N ALA A 12 -36.67 -16.73 33.73
CA ALA A 12 -36.24 -15.99 32.54
C ALA A 12 -35.18 -14.92 32.86
N LEU A 13 -35.31 -14.23 34.00
CA LEU A 13 -34.31 -13.27 34.50
C LEU A 13 -33.00 -13.96 34.90
N LYS A 14 -33.07 -15.13 35.56
CA LYS A 14 -31.89 -15.92 35.90
C LYS A 14 -31.17 -16.45 34.66
N GLU A 15 -31.91 -16.86 33.64
CA GLU A 15 -31.32 -17.31 32.38
C GLU A 15 -30.70 -16.15 31.59
N GLN A 16 -31.35 -14.98 31.54
CA GLN A 16 -30.73 -13.77 30.97
C GLN A 16 -29.44 -13.37 31.68
N ALA A 17 -29.41 -13.41 33.02
CA ALA A 17 -28.21 -13.12 33.78
C ALA A 17 -27.10 -14.16 33.53
N ARG A 18 -27.47 -15.44 33.34
CA ARG A 18 -26.52 -16.52 33.01
C ARG A 18 -25.93 -16.33 31.61
N ILE A 19 -26.76 -16.01 30.62
CA ILE A 19 -26.35 -15.71 29.25
C ILE A 19 -25.44 -14.46 29.25
N HIS A 20 -25.83 -13.39 29.93
CA HIS A 20 -25.02 -12.18 30.06
C HIS A 20 -23.63 -12.48 30.64
N ARG A 21 -23.58 -13.27 31.72
CA ARG A 21 -22.32 -13.66 32.37
C ARG A 21 -21.46 -14.60 31.52
N GLN A 22 -22.09 -15.43 30.68
CA GLN A 22 -21.37 -16.24 29.69
C GLN A 22 -20.82 -15.40 28.54
N ILE A 23 -21.56 -14.38 28.10
CA ILE A 23 -21.11 -13.40 27.11
C ILE A 23 -19.95 -12.58 27.68
N GLU A 24 -20.06 -12.04 28.89
CA GLU A 24 -18.96 -11.33 29.58
C GLU A 24 -17.73 -12.22 29.75
N LYS A 25 -17.87 -13.45 30.25
CA LYS A 25 -16.73 -14.39 30.34
C LYS A 25 -16.13 -14.72 28.98
N SER A 26 -16.94 -14.76 27.91
CA SER A 26 -16.45 -14.98 26.55
C SER A 26 -15.76 -13.73 25.99
N LEU A 27 -16.20 -12.53 26.37
CA LEU A 27 -15.55 -11.26 26.03
C LEU A 27 -14.25 -11.06 26.81
N GLU A 28 -14.21 -11.43 28.10
CA GLU A 28 -13.00 -11.44 28.92
C GLU A 28 -12.00 -12.50 28.48
N LYS A 29 -12.46 -13.68 28.05
CA LYS A 29 -11.59 -14.68 27.42
C LYS A 29 -11.13 -14.27 26.02
N LYS A 30 -11.89 -13.41 25.32
CA LYS A 30 -11.49 -12.79 24.05
C LYS A 30 -10.58 -11.58 24.23
N LYS A 31 -10.51 -10.95 25.42
CA LYS A 31 -9.41 -10.05 25.78
C LYS A 31 -8.14 -10.89 25.83
N SER A 32 -7.47 -10.90 24.69
CA SER A 32 -6.16 -11.47 24.48
C SER A 32 -5.21 -11.07 25.62
N ALA A 33 -4.36 -11.99 26.09
CA ALA A 33 -3.23 -11.64 26.95
C ALA A 33 -2.20 -10.74 26.24
N LEU A 34 -2.33 -10.60 24.90
CA LEU A 34 -1.51 -9.73 24.07
C LEU A 34 -2.07 -8.31 24.12
N LEU A 35 -1.16 -7.34 24.15
CA LEU A 35 -1.51 -5.94 23.99
C LEU A 35 -2.10 -5.73 22.59
N GLU A 36 -3.36 -5.32 22.48
CA GLU A 36 -3.98 -5.05 21.19
C GLU A 36 -3.69 -3.61 20.77
N GLN A 37 -3.25 -3.43 19.53
CA GLN A 37 -2.90 -2.14 18.94
C GLN A 37 -3.49 -2.06 17.52
N SER A 38 -3.91 -0.88 17.10
CA SER A 38 -4.51 -0.66 15.77
C SER A 38 -3.81 0.47 15.02
N VAL A 39 -3.35 0.18 13.80
CA VAL A 39 -2.68 1.15 12.93
C VAL A 39 -3.49 1.33 11.66
N LEU A 40 -3.86 2.57 11.38
CA LEU A 40 -4.59 2.96 10.18
C LEU A 40 -3.61 3.46 9.11
N LEU A 41 -3.56 2.81 7.94
CA LEU A 41 -2.79 3.27 6.79
C LEU A 41 -3.66 4.12 5.88
N ILE A 42 -3.25 5.38 5.69
CA ILE A 42 -3.93 6.35 4.85
C ILE A 42 -2.95 7.09 3.96
N GLY A 43 -3.49 7.71 2.91
CA GLY A 43 -2.73 8.43 1.90
C GLY A 43 -3.27 8.19 0.49
N PRO A 44 -2.80 8.94 -0.52
CA PRO A 44 -3.33 8.89 -1.88
C PRO A 44 -3.21 7.51 -2.53
N GLY A 45 -3.89 7.32 -3.67
CA GLY A 45 -3.69 6.15 -4.51
C GLY A 45 -2.20 5.97 -4.84
N GLU A 46 -1.74 4.71 -4.92
CA GLU A 46 -0.36 4.38 -5.35
C GLU A 46 0.78 4.89 -4.46
N SER A 47 0.49 5.47 -3.29
CA SER A 47 1.51 5.97 -2.37
C SER A 47 2.36 4.88 -1.71
N GLY A 48 1.90 3.61 -1.73
CA GLY A 48 2.63 2.46 -1.20
C GLY A 48 2.08 1.86 0.10
N LYS A 49 0.86 2.23 0.52
CA LYS A 49 0.20 1.68 1.73
C LYS A 49 0.13 0.15 1.73
N SER A 50 -0.42 -0.44 0.68
CA SER A 50 -0.51 -1.91 0.57
C SER A 50 0.86 -2.57 0.50
N THR A 51 1.90 -1.87 0.03
CA THR A 51 3.29 -2.35 0.06
C THR A 51 3.81 -2.39 1.51
N VAL A 52 3.55 -1.35 2.30
CA VAL A 52 3.88 -1.33 3.74
C VAL A 52 3.13 -2.45 4.47
N LEU A 53 1.84 -2.65 4.20
CA LEU A 53 1.07 -3.75 4.79
C LEU A 53 1.68 -5.11 4.45
N LYS A 54 2.08 -5.34 3.18
CA LYS A 54 2.75 -6.59 2.79
C LYS A 54 4.07 -6.79 3.53
N GLN A 55 4.86 -5.74 3.75
CA GLN A 55 6.09 -5.83 4.55
C GLN A 55 5.79 -6.21 6.00
N ILE A 56 4.77 -5.60 6.61
CA ILE A 56 4.33 -5.96 7.96
C ILE A 56 3.91 -7.44 8.03
N ARG A 57 3.15 -7.93 7.05
CA ARG A 57 2.77 -9.35 6.98
C ARG A 57 3.99 -10.27 6.82
N ALA A 58 4.94 -9.90 5.96
CA ALA A 58 6.15 -10.66 5.73
C ALA A 58 7.00 -10.81 7.00
N MET A 59 7.06 -9.77 7.85
CA MET A 59 7.79 -9.80 9.12
C MET A 59 7.13 -10.70 10.19
N CYS A 60 5.81 -10.87 10.16
CA CYS A 60 5.04 -11.38 11.29
C CYS A 60 4.34 -12.73 11.05
N GLY A 61 4.79 -13.52 10.07
CA GLY A 61 4.20 -14.83 9.78
C GLY A 61 4.28 -15.27 8.33
N GLY A 62 4.75 -14.40 7.44
CA GLY A 62 4.96 -14.74 6.04
C GLY A 62 3.65 -15.06 5.30
N TYR A 63 3.76 -15.89 4.26
CA TYR A 63 2.65 -16.27 3.41
C TYR A 63 2.51 -17.79 3.38
N THR A 64 1.27 -18.27 3.43
CA THR A 64 0.98 -19.69 3.27
C THR A 64 1.25 -20.14 1.82
N LYS A 65 1.44 -21.45 1.60
CA LYS A 65 1.61 -21.99 0.24
C LYS A 65 0.48 -21.60 -0.70
N HIS A 66 -0.77 -21.62 -0.21
CA HIS A 66 -1.93 -21.19 -0.97
C HIS A 66 -1.85 -19.71 -1.38
N GLU A 67 -1.50 -18.83 -0.44
CA GLU A 67 -1.32 -17.40 -0.75
C GLU A 67 -0.18 -17.15 -1.74
N LEU A 68 0.90 -17.93 -1.68
CA LEU A 68 2.01 -17.85 -2.64
C LEU A 68 1.57 -18.22 -4.05
N GLU A 69 0.75 -19.26 -4.22
CA GLU A 69 0.17 -19.61 -5.52
C GLU A 69 -0.75 -18.50 -6.05
N GLU A 70 -1.58 -17.89 -5.19
CA GLU A 70 -2.36 -16.71 -5.59
C GLU A 70 -1.44 -15.54 -6.00
N LYS A 71 -0.32 -15.31 -5.29
CA LYS A 71 0.64 -14.26 -5.63
C LYS A 71 1.32 -14.53 -6.97
N LYS A 72 1.63 -15.79 -7.28
CA LYS A 72 2.15 -16.19 -8.60
C LYS A 72 1.19 -15.78 -9.72
N LEU A 73 -0.10 -16.06 -9.58
CA LEU A 73 -1.11 -15.66 -10.57
C LEU A 73 -1.22 -14.13 -10.70
N LEU A 74 -1.09 -13.39 -9.59
CA LEU A 74 -1.10 -11.93 -9.61
C LEU A 74 0.13 -11.33 -10.32
N ILE A 75 1.31 -11.96 -10.20
CA ILE A 75 2.52 -11.56 -10.94
C ILE A 75 2.29 -11.71 -12.44
N LEU A 76 1.74 -12.84 -12.87
CA LEU A 76 1.41 -13.08 -14.28
C LEU A 76 0.36 -12.09 -14.79
N ARG A 77 -0.65 -11.79 -13.98
CA ARG A 77 -1.65 -10.75 -14.29
C ARG A 77 -1.01 -9.38 -14.45
N ASN A 78 0.00 -9.05 -13.63
CA ASN A 78 0.77 -7.82 -13.78
C ASN A 78 1.59 -7.81 -15.06
N LEU A 79 2.30 -8.88 -15.40
CA LEU A 79 3.01 -8.99 -16.69
C LEU A 79 2.07 -8.78 -17.88
N TRP A 80 0.91 -9.44 -17.86
CA TRP A 80 -0.14 -9.26 -18.88
C TRP A 80 -0.58 -7.79 -18.98
N THR A 81 -1.00 -7.19 -17.86
CA THR A 81 -1.50 -5.81 -17.83
C THR A 81 -0.43 -4.80 -18.27
N PHE A 82 0.81 -4.97 -17.82
CA PHE A 82 1.90 -4.07 -18.17
C PHE A 82 2.29 -4.19 -19.65
N SER A 83 2.29 -5.40 -20.19
CA SER A 83 2.55 -5.64 -21.61
C SER A 83 1.50 -4.96 -22.48
N ASP A 84 0.23 -5.06 -22.09
CA ASP A 84 -0.89 -4.41 -22.79
C ASP A 84 -0.77 -2.89 -22.77
N MET A 85 -0.53 -2.29 -21.59
CA MET A 85 -0.33 -0.84 -21.45
C MET A 85 0.86 -0.31 -22.27
N LEU A 86 1.99 -1.05 -22.28
CA LEU A 86 3.18 -0.68 -23.05
C LEU A 86 2.92 -0.71 -24.55
N LEU A 87 2.29 -1.79 -25.05
CA LEU A 87 1.97 -1.93 -26.46
C LEU A 87 0.91 -0.90 -26.90
N GLU A 88 -0.08 -0.64 -26.07
CA GLU A 88 -1.10 0.38 -26.33
C GLU A 88 -0.47 1.77 -26.46
N TYR A 89 0.50 2.12 -25.60
CA TYR A 89 1.24 3.38 -25.71
C TYR A 89 2.01 3.48 -27.02
N VAL A 90 2.74 2.42 -27.41
CA VAL A 90 3.45 2.36 -28.71
C VAL A 90 2.49 2.62 -29.87
N ILE A 91 1.33 1.96 -29.88
CA ILE A 91 0.35 2.09 -30.96
C ILE A 91 -0.26 3.49 -30.98
N LYS A 92 -0.70 4.02 -29.83
CA LYS A 92 -1.34 5.33 -29.72
C LYS A 92 -0.43 6.50 -30.09
N ASN A 93 0.87 6.38 -29.81
CA ASN A 93 1.86 7.41 -30.08
C ASN A 93 2.64 7.17 -31.39
N TYR A 94 2.23 6.18 -32.20
CA TYR A 94 2.83 5.86 -33.50
C TYR A 94 4.34 5.64 -33.44
N LEU A 95 4.84 4.99 -32.36
CA LEU A 95 6.26 4.63 -32.29
C LEU A 95 6.61 3.57 -33.34
N ASP A 96 7.85 3.60 -33.82
CA ASP A 96 8.29 2.81 -34.97
C ASP A 96 8.34 1.30 -34.66
N MET A 97 7.22 0.62 -34.93
CA MET A 97 7.06 -0.82 -34.79
C MET A 97 6.31 -1.36 -36.00
N ASN A 98 6.86 -2.40 -36.64
CA ASN A 98 6.22 -3.02 -37.80
C ASN A 98 4.94 -3.78 -37.41
N GLU A 99 4.04 -3.98 -38.38
CA GLU A 99 2.74 -4.63 -38.14
C GLU A 99 2.86 -6.10 -37.75
N ALA A 100 3.94 -6.79 -38.17
CA ALA A 100 4.17 -8.19 -37.81
C ALA A 100 4.47 -8.33 -36.30
N ASP A 101 5.32 -7.46 -35.76
CA ASP A 101 5.65 -7.40 -34.34
C ASP A 101 4.45 -6.98 -33.49
N LYS A 102 3.68 -5.98 -33.93
CA LYS A 102 2.42 -5.61 -33.25
C LYS A 102 1.46 -6.80 -33.14
N LYS A 103 1.28 -7.57 -34.23
CA LYS A 103 0.43 -8.77 -34.22
C LYS A 103 1.01 -9.86 -33.31
N LYS A 104 2.33 -10.09 -33.38
CA LYS A 104 3.05 -11.05 -32.53
C LYS A 104 2.85 -10.72 -31.05
N TYR A 105 3.05 -9.47 -30.65
CA TYR A 105 2.92 -9.07 -29.25
C TYR A 105 1.48 -9.04 -28.74
N LYS A 106 0.49 -8.79 -29.61
CA LYS A 106 -0.93 -9.00 -29.25
C LYS A 106 -1.24 -10.46 -28.93
N VAL A 107 -0.69 -11.40 -29.71
CA VAL A 107 -0.84 -12.84 -29.42
C VAL A 107 -0.16 -13.19 -28.09
N MET A 108 1.07 -12.73 -27.87
CA MET A 108 1.79 -12.90 -26.59
C MET A 108 0.98 -12.38 -25.38
N ILE A 109 0.31 -11.23 -25.50
CA ILE A 109 -0.54 -10.67 -24.45
C ILE A 109 -1.74 -11.58 -24.14
N GLU A 110 -2.40 -12.13 -25.15
CA GLU A 110 -3.50 -13.09 -24.95
C GLU A 110 -3.01 -14.42 -24.37
N GLU A 111 -1.80 -14.87 -24.72
CA GLU A 111 -1.19 -16.06 -24.13
C GLU A 111 -0.84 -15.82 -22.64
N LEU A 112 -0.30 -14.66 -22.27
CA LEU A 112 -0.09 -14.29 -20.85
C LEU A 112 -1.40 -14.29 -20.06
N LYS A 113 -2.48 -13.77 -20.65
CA LYS A 113 -3.82 -13.81 -20.07
C LYS A 113 -4.29 -15.25 -19.87
N PHE A 114 -4.06 -16.13 -20.85
CA PHE A 114 -4.37 -17.56 -20.73
C PHE A 114 -3.58 -18.21 -19.59
N CYS A 115 -2.28 -17.92 -19.43
CA CYS A 115 -1.50 -18.42 -18.30
C CYS A 115 -2.14 -18.10 -16.94
N VAL A 116 -2.66 -16.89 -16.77
CA VAL A 116 -3.37 -16.48 -15.54
C VAL A 116 -4.62 -17.35 -15.30
N MET A 117 -5.38 -17.64 -16.36
CA MET A 117 -6.61 -18.44 -16.28
C MET A 117 -6.35 -19.94 -16.11
N SER A 118 -5.19 -20.42 -16.55
CA SER A 118 -4.83 -21.85 -16.58
C SER A 118 -3.87 -22.26 -15.45
N GLY A 119 -3.93 -21.59 -14.30
CA GLY A 119 -3.16 -22.00 -13.11
C GLY A 119 -1.68 -21.60 -13.13
N GLY A 120 -1.29 -20.68 -14.00
CA GLY A 120 0.01 -19.99 -13.93
C GLY A 120 1.19 -20.71 -14.58
N HIS A 121 0.93 -21.66 -15.48
CA HIS A 121 1.97 -22.27 -16.30
C HIS A 121 2.31 -21.37 -17.49
N MET A 122 3.60 -21.12 -17.71
CA MET A 122 4.14 -20.33 -18.83
C MET A 122 5.06 -21.22 -19.66
N ALA A 123 4.80 -21.32 -20.96
CA ALA A 123 5.67 -22.04 -21.90
C ALA A 123 6.97 -21.26 -22.14
N ASP A 124 8.05 -21.96 -22.47
CA ASP A 124 9.36 -21.35 -22.72
C ASP A 124 9.32 -20.37 -23.90
N GLU A 125 8.59 -20.71 -24.96
CA GLU A 125 8.44 -19.88 -26.16
C GLU A 125 7.75 -18.53 -25.84
N LEU A 126 6.76 -18.57 -24.95
CA LEU A 126 6.09 -17.37 -24.47
C LEU A 126 7.04 -16.50 -23.66
N ALA A 127 7.81 -17.09 -22.75
CA ALA A 127 8.78 -16.36 -21.94
C ALA A 127 9.87 -15.69 -22.80
N GLU A 128 10.39 -16.39 -23.82
CA GLU A 128 11.33 -15.80 -24.77
C GLU A 128 10.69 -14.65 -25.58
N THR A 129 9.42 -14.79 -25.95
CA THR A 129 8.68 -13.71 -26.62
C THR A 129 8.53 -12.48 -25.72
N VAL A 130 8.26 -12.67 -24.42
CA VAL A 130 8.19 -11.60 -23.41
C VAL A 130 9.54 -10.90 -23.24
N LYS A 131 10.66 -11.63 -23.26
CA LYS A 131 12.00 -11.01 -23.23
C LYS A 131 12.25 -10.15 -24.46
N VAL A 132 11.97 -10.68 -25.65
CA VAL A 132 12.15 -9.95 -26.92
C VAL A 132 11.23 -8.72 -26.96
N PHE A 133 10.01 -8.83 -26.45
CA PHE A 133 9.10 -7.70 -26.27
C PHE A 133 9.70 -6.63 -25.37
N TRP A 134 10.22 -7.02 -24.20
CA TRP A 134 10.82 -6.08 -23.25
C TRP A 134 12.03 -5.35 -23.83
N LEU A 135 12.92 -6.06 -24.52
CA LEU A 135 14.13 -5.48 -25.11
C LEU A 135 13.88 -4.64 -26.37
N CYS A 136 12.65 -4.61 -26.88
CA CYS A 136 12.28 -3.88 -28.09
C CYS A 136 12.38 -2.36 -27.86
N ALA A 137 13.05 -1.64 -28.77
CA ALA A 137 13.32 -0.21 -28.60
C ALA A 137 12.05 0.66 -28.39
N PRO A 138 10.96 0.52 -29.17
CA PRO A 138 9.71 1.23 -28.90
C PRO A 138 9.09 0.91 -27.54
N ILE A 139 9.27 -0.30 -27.02
CA ILE A 139 8.75 -0.71 -25.70
C ILE A 139 9.58 -0.08 -24.59
N GLN A 140 10.91 -0.02 -24.75
CA GLN A 140 11.79 0.71 -23.84
C GLN A 140 11.47 2.22 -23.85
N GLU A 141 11.26 2.81 -25.02
CA GLU A 141 10.84 4.21 -25.13
C GLU A 141 9.48 4.45 -24.43
N ALA A 142 8.50 3.57 -24.62
CA ALA A 142 7.23 3.62 -23.90
C ALA A 142 7.45 3.56 -22.38
N TYR A 143 8.30 2.65 -21.91
CA TYR A 143 8.63 2.51 -20.49
C TYR A 143 9.35 3.74 -19.89
N GLU A 144 10.19 4.42 -20.65
CA GLU A 144 10.78 5.71 -20.23
C GLU A 144 9.71 6.78 -20.03
N LYS A 145 8.63 6.74 -20.82
CA LYS A 145 7.47 7.64 -20.72
C LYS A 145 6.39 7.16 -19.75
N ARG A 146 6.62 6.10 -18.97
CA ARG A 146 5.63 5.48 -18.05
C ARG A 146 4.89 6.44 -17.12
N SER A 147 5.53 7.54 -16.73
CA SER A 147 4.91 8.57 -15.88
C SER A 147 3.74 9.29 -16.55
N THR A 148 3.67 9.28 -17.88
CA THR A 148 2.65 9.98 -18.67
C THR A 148 1.34 9.22 -18.83
N TYR A 149 1.34 7.90 -18.61
CA TYR A 149 0.17 7.03 -18.76
C TYR A 149 0.00 6.05 -17.58
N HIS A 150 0.62 6.36 -16.44
CA HIS A 150 0.44 5.68 -15.16
C HIS A 150 0.82 4.18 -15.15
N LEU A 151 1.80 3.78 -15.96
CA LEU A 151 2.43 2.47 -15.80
C LEU A 151 3.29 2.46 -14.54
N THR A 152 3.11 1.44 -13.71
CA THR A 152 3.79 1.35 -12.41
C THR A 152 5.27 0.99 -12.53
N ASP A 153 6.10 1.53 -11.63
CA ASP A 153 7.55 1.30 -11.61
C ASP A 153 7.97 -0.16 -11.37
N SER A 154 7.05 -1.04 -10.91
CA SER A 154 7.32 -2.47 -10.77
C SER A 154 7.36 -3.24 -12.09
N ALA A 155 6.97 -2.62 -13.22
CA ALA A 155 6.90 -3.31 -14.50
C ALA A 155 8.27 -3.85 -14.94
N GLY A 156 9.31 -3.02 -14.94
CA GLY A 156 10.65 -3.44 -15.36
C GLY A 156 11.19 -4.63 -14.55
N TYR A 157 10.97 -4.62 -13.24
CA TYR A 157 11.38 -5.72 -12.35
C TYR A 157 10.82 -7.08 -12.80
N PHE A 158 9.54 -7.16 -13.15
CA PHE A 158 8.95 -8.44 -13.55
C PHE A 158 9.44 -8.89 -14.93
N PHE A 159 9.61 -7.98 -15.89
CA PHE A 159 10.16 -8.31 -17.20
C PHE A 159 11.62 -8.80 -17.11
N GLU A 160 12.44 -8.15 -16.30
CA GLU A 160 13.85 -8.52 -16.06
C GLU A 160 13.99 -9.88 -15.34
N ASN A 161 12.96 -10.33 -14.61
CA ASN A 161 12.96 -11.57 -13.85
C ASN A 161 12.16 -12.70 -14.50
N ILE A 162 11.78 -12.57 -15.79
CA ILE A 162 10.92 -13.53 -16.47
C ILE A 162 11.49 -14.96 -16.47
N ASP A 163 12.81 -15.10 -16.54
CA ASP A 163 13.50 -16.40 -16.47
C ASP A 163 13.24 -17.15 -15.17
N ARG A 164 13.17 -16.43 -14.05
CA ARG A 164 12.83 -17.02 -12.77
C ARG A 164 11.32 -17.29 -12.69
N ILE A 165 10.50 -16.37 -13.19
CA ILE A 165 9.03 -16.43 -13.12
C ILE A 165 8.47 -17.61 -13.94
N LYS A 166 9.08 -17.94 -15.08
CA LYS A 166 8.62 -19.04 -15.95
C LYS A 166 8.84 -20.44 -15.37
N MET A 167 9.75 -20.59 -14.39
CA MET A 167 10.12 -21.90 -13.87
C MET A 167 8.90 -22.64 -13.28
N PRO A 168 8.72 -23.94 -13.54
CA PRO A 168 7.57 -24.69 -13.04
C PRO A 168 7.43 -24.66 -11.51
N ASP A 169 8.56 -24.70 -10.81
CA ASP A 169 8.70 -24.68 -9.35
C ASP A 169 8.84 -23.26 -8.77
N PHE A 170 8.64 -22.22 -9.59
CA PHE A 170 8.70 -20.84 -9.15
C PHE A 170 7.79 -20.58 -7.94
N GLN A 171 8.40 -20.05 -6.88
CA GLN A 171 7.72 -19.54 -5.70
C GLN A 171 8.02 -18.04 -5.54
N PRO A 172 6.98 -17.19 -5.42
CA PRO A 172 7.18 -15.76 -5.21
C PRO A 172 7.99 -15.48 -3.94
N THR A 173 9.04 -14.66 -4.10
CA THR A 173 9.81 -14.12 -2.99
C THR A 173 9.08 -12.93 -2.37
N ASN A 174 9.48 -12.49 -1.17
CA ASN A 174 8.93 -11.27 -0.58
C ASN A 174 9.11 -10.06 -1.53
N GLN A 175 10.26 -9.96 -2.21
CA GLN A 175 10.56 -8.90 -3.17
C GLN A 175 9.60 -8.90 -4.37
N ASP A 176 9.11 -10.06 -4.80
CA ASP A 176 8.03 -10.15 -5.79
C ASP A 176 6.71 -9.63 -5.23
N ILE A 177 6.34 -10.13 -4.05
CA ILE A 177 5.04 -9.88 -3.43
C ILE A 177 4.83 -8.38 -3.16
N VAL A 178 5.83 -7.69 -2.62
CA VAL A 178 5.78 -6.25 -2.34
C VAL A 178 5.60 -5.41 -3.60
N ARG A 179 6.08 -5.90 -4.76
CA ARG A 179 5.97 -5.24 -6.07
C ARG A 179 4.69 -5.56 -6.83
N ILE A 180 3.92 -6.57 -6.43
CA ILE A 180 2.63 -6.86 -7.07
C ILE A 180 1.70 -5.66 -6.98
N ARG A 181 1.17 -5.21 -8.13
CA ARG A 181 0.16 -4.16 -8.21
C ARG A 181 -1.24 -4.76 -8.26
N VAL A 182 -2.00 -4.51 -7.19
CA VAL A 182 -3.45 -4.72 -7.16
C VAL A 182 -4.10 -3.41 -6.69
N PRO A 183 -5.08 -2.85 -7.41
CA PRO A 183 -5.89 -1.77 -6.88
C PRO A 183 -6.61 -2.24 -5.62
N THR A 184 -6.42 -1.51 -4.52
CA THR A 184 -7.09 -1.81 -3.25
C THR A 184 -8.50 -1.22 -3.30
N THR A 185 -9.49 -2.10 -3.35
CA THR A 185 -10.92 -1.73 -3.27
C THR A 185 -11.42 -1.99 -1.86
N GLY A 186 -12.05 -0.99 -1.24
CA GLY A 186 -12.55 -1.06 0.12
C GLY A 186 -11.46 -0.89 1.17
N VAL A 187 -11.60 -1.65 2.24
CA VAL A 187 -10.69 -1.64 3.40
C VAL A 187 -10.25 -3.07 3.65
N VAL A 188 -8.94 -3.27 3.76
CA VAL A 188 -8.32 -4.55 4.05
C VAL A 188 -7.74 -4.49 5.46
N THR A 189 -8.23 -5.35 6.35
CA THR A 189 -7.66 -5.49 7.68
C THR A 189 -6.79 -6.73 7.74
N ALA A 190 -5.62 -6.61 8.35
CA ALA A 190 -4.74 -7.72 8.61
C ALA A 190 -4.26 -7.67 10.06
N ASP A 191 -4.50 -8.76 10.78
CA ASP A 191 -3.97 -8.94 12.13
C ASP A 191 -2.62 -9.64 12.04
N VAL A 192 -1.62 -9.06 12.69
CA VAL A 192 -0.29 -9.66 12.84
C VAL A 192 0.09 -9.71 14.31
N ILE A 193 0.84 -10.75 14.69
CA ILE A 193 1.35 -10.88 16.05
C ILE A 193 2.84 -10.55 16.01
N LEU A 194 3.22 -9.50 16.73
CA LEU A 194 4.61 -9.11 16.91
C LEU A 194 4.96 -9.17 18.39
N LYS A 195 5.82 -10.12 18.77
CA LYS A 195 6.15 -10.41 20.18
C LYS A 195 4.86 -10.68 20.98
N ASN A 196 4.54 -9.85 21.97
CA ASN A 196 3.33 -9.95 22.80
C ASN A 196 2.25 -8.92 22.40
N ILE A 197 2.32 -8.37 21.20
CA ILE A 197 1.39 -7.36 20.68
C ILE A 197 0.62 -7.95 19.51
N LYS A 198 -0.71 -7.87 19.58
CA LYS A 198 -1.58 -8.12 18.42
C LYS A 198 -1.80 -6.78 17.72
N LEU A 199 -1.20 -6.62 16.56
CA LEU A 199 -1.31 -5.41 15.75
C LEU A 199 -2.35 -5.63 14.65
N SER A 200 -3.45 -4.89 14.71
CA SER A 200 -4.44 -4.82 13.64
C SER A 200 -4.10 -3.68 12.69
N VAL A 201 -3.79 -4.03 11.45
CA VAL A 201 -3.36 -3.08 10.42
C VAL A 201 -4.48 -2.89 9.41
N ILE A 202 -4.94 -1.66 9.26
CA ILE A 202 -6.10 -1.31 8.42
C ILE A 202 -5.59 -0.54 7.19
N ASP A 203 -5.56 -1.18 6.02
CA ASP A 203 -5.20 -0.57 4.74
C ASP A 203 -6.44 -0.10 4.00
N CYS A 204 -6.60 1.22 3.90
CA CYS A 204 -7.73 1.83 3.19
C CYS A 204 -7.35 2.16 1.73
N GLY A 205 -8.28 1.92 0.80
CA GLY A 205 -8.13 2.34 -0.59
C GLY A 205 -7.83 3.85 -0.72
N GLY A 206 -6.78 4.21 -1.45
CA GLY A 206 -6.25 5.59 -1.55
C GLY A 206 -6.95 6.49 -2.57
N GLN A 207 -7.66 5.89 -3.52
CA GLN A 207 -8.33 6.59 -4.61
C GLN A 207 -9.50 7.41 -4.09
N ARG A 208 -9.83 8.53 -4.75
CA ARG A 208 -10.86 9.47 -4.26
C ARG A 208 -12.21 8.80 -3.96
N GLN A 209 -12.61 7.82 -4.77
CA GLN A 209 -13.88 7.08 -4.62
C GLN A 209 -13.90 6.19 -3.36
N GLU A 210 -12.74 5.72 -2.91
CA GLU A 210 -12.60 4.82 -1.76
C GLU A 210 -12.56 5.58 -0.42
N ARG A 211 -12.22 6.88 -0.44
CA ARG A 211 -12.03 7.69 0.78
C ARG A 211 -13.27 7.85 1.62
N ARG A 212 -14.46 7.73 1.02
CA ARG A 212 -15.72 7.72 1.77
C ARG A 212 -15.79 6.53 2.73
N LYS A 213 -15.00 5.47 2.58
CA LYS A 213 -15.07 4.32 3.50
C LYS A 213 -14.18 4.51 4.74
N TRP A 214 -13.32 5.53 4.74
CA TRP A 214 -12.29 5.72 5.76
C TRP A 214 -12.87 6.07 7.13
N TYR A 215 -13.92 6.89 7.18
CA TYR A 215 -14.48 7.40 8.44
C TYR A 215 -14.97 6.28 9.38
N HIS A 216 -15.34 5.12 8.83
CA HIS A 216 -15.76 3.96 9.62
C HIS A 216 -14.63 3.34 10.45
N TYR A 217 -13.38 3.71 10.19
CA TYR A 217 -12.18 3.17 10.84
C TYR A 217 -11.36 4.27 11.54
N PHE A 218 -11.95 5.45 11.75
CA PHE A 218 -11.27 6.58 12.40
C PHE A 218 -11.39 6.53 13.93
N ASP A 219 -12.39 5.82 14.43
CA ASP A 219 -12.61 5.63 15.85
C ASP A 219 -11.66 4.55 16.40
N ASP A 220 -11.13 4.78 17.60
CA ASP A 220 -10.30 3.82 18.36
C ASP A 220 -9.04 3.29 17.65
N VAL A 221 -8.45 4.10 16.76
CA VAL A 221 -7.12 3.82 16.22
C VAL A 221 -6.03 4.35 17.13
N HIS A 222 -5.05 3.51 17.41
CA HIS A 222 -3.90 3.85 18.25
C HIS A 222 -2.87 4.70 17.52
N ALA A 223 -2.73 4.49 16.20
CA ALA A 223 -1.83 5.27 15.38
C ALA A 223 -2.33 5.41 13.94
N VAL A 224 -1.94 6.52 13.32
CA VAL A 224 -2.20 6.81 11.92
C VAL A 224 -0.88 6.88 11.18
N LEU A 225 -0.71 6.00 10.20
CA LEU A 225 0.45 5.95 9.32
C LEU A 225 0.05 6.52 7.95
N PHE A 226 0.42 7.77 7.72
CA PHE A 226 0.21 8.43 6.44
C PHE A 226 1.36 8.13 5.49
N VAL A 227 1.07 7.58 4.31
CA VAL A 227 2.07 7.27 3.28
C VAL A 227 1.91 8.22 2.10
N ALA A 228 2.97 8.97 1.80
CA ALA A 228 3.06 9.86 0.65
C ALA A 228 4.22 9.43 -0.27
N ALA A 229 3.95 9.28 -1.56
CA ALA A 229 5.00 9.00 -2.55
C ALA A 229 5.62 10.32 -3.02
N ILE A 230 6.77 10.69 -2.44
CA ILE A 230 7.42 11.97 -2.78
C ILE A 230 8.04 11.97 -4.18
N SER A 231 8.22 10.80 -4.80
CA SER A 231 8.64 10.68 -6.19
C SER A 231 7.59 11.16 -7.20
N GLU A 232 6.35 11.41 -6.78
CA GLU A 232 5.23 11.76 -7.68
C GLU A 232 5.01 13.28 -7.83
N TYR A 233 5.99 14.10 -7.44
CA TYR A 233 5.93 15.56 -7.48
C TYR A 233 5.75 16.17 -8.89
N ASP A 234 6.04 15.41 -9.94
CA ASP A 234 5.90 15.80 -11.34
C ASP A 234 4.71 15.11 -12.04
N GLN A 235 3.91 14.32 -11.30
CA GLN A 235 2.87 13.47 -11.87
C GLN A 235 1.48 14.02 -11.58
N LYS A 236 0.53 13.69 -12.46
CA LYS A 236 -0.89 14.01 -12.33
C LYS A 236 -1.67 12.81 -11.79
N LEU A 237 -2.85 13.04 -11.21
CA LEU A 237 -3.74 11.95 -10.79
C LEU A 237 -4.32 11.22 -12.01
N VAL A 238 -4.57 9.92 -11.84
CA VAL A 238 -5.31 9.13 -12.84
C VAL A 238 -6.75 9.62 -12.89
N GLU A 239 -7.32 9.93 -11.73
CA GLU A 239 -8.71 10.36 -11.60
C GLU A 239 -8.96 11.80 -12.07
N ASP A 240 -7.90 12.60 -12.21
CA ASP A 240 -7.98 14.04 -12.52
C ASP A 240 -6.63 14.56 -13.05
N GLU A 241 -6.50 14.62 -14.37
CA GLU A 241 -5.26 15.06 -15.04
C GLU A 241 -4.93 16.55 -14.84
N THR A 242 -5.76 17.31 -14.12
CA THR A 242 -5.46 18.70 -13.77
C THR A 242 -4.73 18.84 -12.45
N VAL A 243 -4.78 17.79 -11.60
CA VAL A 243 -4.28 17.84 -10.22
C VAL A 243 -2.97 17.06 -10.11
N ASN A 244 -1.95 17.71 -9.55
CA ASN A 244 -0.68 17.10 -9.22
C ASN A 244 -0.83 16.12 -8.04
N ARG A 245 -0.18 14.95 -8.11
CA ARG A 245 -0.28 13.90 -7.09
C ARG A 245 0.28 14.31 -5.74
N MET A 246 1.38 15.06 -5.71
CA MET A 246 2.00 15.54 -4.48
C MET A 246 1.15 16.63 -3.82
N ASP A 247 0.55 17.53 -4.61
CA ASP A 247 -0.39 18.53 -4.09
C ASP A 247 -1.65 17.87 -3.52
N GLU A 248 -2.18 16.84 -4.19
CA GLU A 248 -3.27 16.02 -3.65
C GLU A 248 -2.88 15.35 -2.32
N ALA A 249 -1.64 14.83 -2.21
CA ALA A 249 -1.15 14.23 -0.97
C ALA A 249 -1.09 15.25 0.18
N LEU A 250 -0.58 16.46 -0.10
CA LEU A 250 -0.51 17.56 0.87
C LEU A 250 -1.91 18.01 1.31
N ASN A 251 -2.84 18.15 0.35
CA ASN A 251 -4.22 18.53 0.64
C ASN A 251 -4.94 17.45 1.49
N LEU A 252 -4.78 16.18 1.12
CA LEU A 252 -5.35 15.07 1.86
C LEU A 252 -4.79 15.00 3.29
N TYR A 253 -3.49 15.20 3.45
CA TYR A 253 -2.86 15.26 4.77
C TYR A 253 -3.39 16.41 5.60
N HIS A 254 -3.54 17.61 5.01
CA HIS A 254 -4.13 18.77 5.67
C HIS A 254 -5.55 18.48 6.15
N ILE A 255 -6.41 17.90 5.31
CA ILE A 255 -7.80 17.56 5.66
C ILE A 255 -7.85 16.55 6.82
N VAL A 256 -6.99 15.52 6.79
CA VAL A 256 -6.94 14.48 7.82
C VAL A 256 -6.50 15.05 9.17
N PHE A 257 -5.37 15.76 9.20
CA PHE A 257 -4.73 16.21 10.44
C PHE A 257 -5.15 17.62 10.90
N ASN A 258 -6.15 18.22 10.25
CA ASN A 258 -6.89 19.37 10.79
C ASN A 258 -8.37 19.02 11.05
N GLY A 259 -8.75 17.76 10.83
CA GLY A 259 -10.06 17.24 11.20
C GLY A 259 -10.20 17.04 12.71
N LYS A 260 -11.39 16.57 13.12
CA LYS A 260 -11.72 16.30 14.53
C LYS A 260 -11.25 14.92 15.03
N TYR A 261 -10.73 14.10 14.12
CA TYR A 261 -10.34 12.72 14.41
C TYR A 261 -8.88 12.64 14.90
N PHE A 262 -8.48 11.47 15.41
CA PHE A 262 -7.09 11.12 15.73
C PHE A 262 -6.40 11.94 16.82
N THR A 263 -7.11 12.77 17.58
CA THR A 263 -6.50 13.70 18.55
C THR A 263 -5.53 13.01 19.53
N LYS A 264 -5.78 11.75 19.89
CA LYS A 264 -4.92 10.92 20.75
C LYS A 264 -4.00 9.97 20.00
N ALA A 265 -4.24 9.70 18.72
CA ALA A 265 -3.49 8.70 17.96
C ALA A 265 -2.08 9.21 17.61
N ALA A 266 -1.08 8.34 17.68
CA ALA A 266 0.28 8.63 17.22
C ALA A 266 0.28 8.94 15.72
N CYS A 267 1.06 9.95 15.30
CA CYS A 267 1.04 10.44 13.92
C CYS A 267 2.35 10.13 13.21
N ILE A 268 2.32 9.17 12.29
CA ILE A 268 3.49 8.76 11.50
C ILE A 268 3.32 9.20 10.05
N LEU A 269 4.39 9.74 9.47
CA LEU A 269 4.47 10.13 8.06
C LEU A 269 5.62 9.38 7.37
N PHE A 270 5.27 8.57 6.38
CA PHE A 270 6.22 7.95 5.47
C PHE A 270 6.33 8.77 4.18
N LEU A 271 7.52 9.34 3.96
CA LEU A 271 7.94 9.89 2.68
C LEU A 271 8.50 8.73 1.84
N ASN A 272 7.60 8.02 1.19
CA ASN A 272 7.86 6.77 0.48
C ASN A 272 8.38 7.02 -0.95
N LYS A 273 8.91 5.96 -1.57
CA LYS A 273 9.54 5.95 -2.89
C LYS A 273 10.77 6.88 -2.96
N ILE A 274 11.52 6.97 -1.86
CA ILE A 274 12.74 7.80 -1.78
C ILE A 274 13.81 7.37 -2.80
N ASP A 275 13.86 6.09 -3.13
CA ASP A 275 14.70 5.51 -4.18
C ASP A 275 14.38 6.11 -5.56
N LEU A 276 13.11 6.10 -5.94
CA LEU A 276 12.65 6.69 -7.20
C LEU A 276 12.79 8.21 -7.19
N PHE A 277 12.58 8.85 -6.05
CA PHE A 277 12.77 10.28 -5.89
C PHE A 277 14.23 10.68 -6.13
N ARG A 278 15.19 9.95 -5.54
CA ARG A 278 16.64 10.17 -5.71
C ARG A 278 17.09 10.10 -7.15
N GLU A 279 16.57 9.14 -7.92
CA GLU A 279 16.88 9.05 -9.34
C GLU A 279 16.21 10.18 -10.14
N LYS A 280 14.94 10.45 -9.86
CA LYS A 280 14.15 11.44 -10.62
C LYS A 280 14.67 12.87 -10.49
N VAL A 281 15.11 13.29 -9.31
CA VAL A 281 15.62 14.67 -9.11
C VAL A 281 16.92 14.95 -9.87
N LYS A 282 17.61 13.92 -10.39
CA LYS A 282 18.79 14.14 -11.25
C LYS A 282 18.43 14.75 -12.60
N SER A 283 17.22 14.51 -13.10
CA SER A 283 16.77 14.93 -14.44
C SER A 283 15.54 15.84 -14.43
N VAL A 284 14.72 15.78 -13.37
CA VAL A 284 13.49 16.57 -13.26
C VAL A 284 13.63 17.58 -12.11
N SER A 285 13.33 18.85 -12.39
CA SER A 285 13.43 19.92 -11.40
C SER A 285 12.23 19.95 -10.47
N ILE A 286 12.45 19.91 -9.15
CA ILE A 286 11.41 20.10 -8.13
C ILE A 286 10.80 21.50 -8.25
N LYS A 287 11.62 22.53 -8.46
CA LYS A 287 11.19 23.94 -8.53
C LYS A 287 10.20 24.20 -9.67
N LYS A 288 10.27 23.42 -10.75
CA LYS A 288 9.34 23.50 -11.88
C LYS A 288 7.89 23.18 -11.47
N PHE A 289 7.71 22.23 -10.57
CA PHE A 289 6.39 21.78 -10.11
C PHE A 289 6.01 22.38 -8.76
N HIS A 290 6.99 22.75 -7.95
CA HIS A 290 6.81 23.40 -6.67
C HIS A 290 7.63 24.70 -6.60
N PRO A 291 7.07 25.83 -7.07
CA PRO A 291 7.79 27.11 -7.17
C PRO A 291 8.36 27.63 -5.84
N GLY A 292 7.75 27.25 -4.70
CA GLY A 292 8.24 27.58 -3.35
C GLY A 292 9.47 26.77 -2.89
N PHE A 293 10.06 25.95 -3.77
CA PHE A 293 11.30 25.23 -3.49
C PHE A 293 12.54 26.11 -3.74
N GLU A 294 13.27 26.40 -2.68
CA GLU A 294 14.47 27.24 -2.68
C GLU A 294 15.78 26.45 -2.50
N GLY A 295 15.69 25.13 -2.31
CA GLY A 295 16.85 24.27 -2.11
C GLY A 295 17.59 23.93 -3.40
N THR A 296 18.70 23.21 -3.27
CA THR A 296 19.37 22.57 -4.41
C THR A 296 18.51 21.41 -4.91
N ASN A 297 18.54 21.08 -6.21
CA ASN A 297 17.71 20.01 -6.78
C ASN A 297 18.24 18.60 -6.42
N THR A 298 18.46 18.36 -5.12
CA THR A 298 18.98 17.13 -4.52
C THR A 298 17.87 16.42 -3.75
N ALA A 299 18.06 15.12 -3.52
CA ALA A 299 17.08 14.32 -2.79
C ALA A 299 16.95 14.78 -1.33
N GLU A 300 18.05 15.20 -0.73
CA GLU A 300 18.13 15.65 0.65
C GLU A 300 17.35 16.95 0.86
N ASP A 301 17.57 17.95 0.00
CA ASP A 301 16.86 19.23 0.09
C ASP A 301 15.38 19.06 -0.30
N GLY A 302 15.09 18.24 -1.30
CA GLY A 302 13.72 17.89 -1.69
C GLY A 302 12.94 17.19 -0.58
N ALA A 303 13.53 16.17 0.06
CA ALA A 303 12.91 15.46 1.18
C ALA A 303 12.67 16.39 2.38
N LYS A 304 13.65 17.26 2.71
CA LYS A 304 13.48 18.30 3.74
C LYS A 304 12.34 19.26 3.40
N TYR A 305 12.23 19.67 2.13
CA TYR A 305 11.16 20.54 1.66
C TYR A 305 9.78 19.91 1.83
N PHE A 306 9.58 18.67 1.35
CA PHE A 306 8.29 17.99 1.48
C PHE A 306 7.95 17.66 2.93
N ARG A 307 8.94 17.23 3.74
CA ARG A 307 8.77 17.06 5.19
C ARG A 307 8.22 18.34 5.83
N ARG A 308 8.81 19.49 5.49
CA ARG A 308 8.35 20.79 5.98
C ARG A 308 6.94 21.12 5.52
N LYS A 309 6.62 20.93 4.22
CA LYS A 309 5.27 21.16 3.69
C LYS A 309 4.19 20.36 4.41
N PHE A 310 4.43 19.06 4.65
CA PHE A 310 3.51 18.23 5.42
C PHE A 310 3.37 18.71 6.87
N ARG A 311 4.50 18.90 7.56
CA ARG A 311 4.50 19.37 8.95
C ARG A 311 3.78 20.70 9.10
N ASP A 312 4.02 21.66 8.20
CA ASP A 312 3.45 23.00 8.33
C ASP A 312 1.94 23.00 8.03
N GLY A 313 1.47 22.06 7.20
CA GLY A 313 0.06 21.86 6.86
C GLY A 313 -0.79 21.13 7.91
N MET A 314 -0.23 20.66 9.02
CA MET A 314 -0.99 19.96 10.07
C MET A 314 -1.37 20.86 11.26
N HIS A 315 -2.40 20.48 12.02
CA HIS A 315 -2.78 21.21 13.23
C HIS A 315 -1.62 21.20 14.26
N PRO A 316 -1.36 22.31 14.98
CA PRO A 316 -0.24 22.41 15.92
C PRO A 316 -0.12 21.27 16.95
N ASP A 317 -1.25 20.71 17.39
CA ASP A 317 -1.28 19.61 18.36
C ASP A 317 -0.67 18.31 17.83
N PHE A 318 -0.73 18.09 16.52
CA PHE A 318 -0.09 16.94 15.89
C PHE A 318 1.39 17.18 15.59
N LYS A 319 1.83 18.43 15.43
CA LYS A 319 3.24 18.76 15.10
C LYS A 319 4.22 18.21 16.14
N LYS A 320 3.82 18.20 17.41
CA LYS A 320 4.66 17.71 18.53
C LYS A 320 4.81 16.18 18.55
N ARG A 321 3.91 15.44 17.88
CA ARG A 321 3.83 13.97 17.86
C ARG A 321 4.05 13.40 16.45
N LEU A 322 4.61 14.20 15.55
CA LEU A 322 4.88 13.79 14.18
C LEU A 322 6.20 13.01 14.10
N TYR A 323 6.10 11.72 13.78
CA TYR A 323 7.24 10.88 13.44
C TYR A 323 7.34 10.77 11.92
N CYS A 324 8.36 11.39 11.32
CA CYS A 324 8.54 11.40 9.88
C CYS A 324 9.76 10.56 9.47
N HIS A 325 9.54 9.60 8.56
CA HIS A 325 10.57 8.73 8.03
C HIS A 325 10.59 8.80 6.50
N GLU A 326 11.80 8.83 5.93
CA GLU A 326 12.02 8.57 4.51
C GLU A 326 12.08 7.07 4.30
N THR A 327 11.26 6.55 3.39
CA THR A 327 11.09 5.10 3.23
C THR A 327 11.16 4.67 1.77
N CYS A 328 11.65 3.45 1.59
CA CYS A 328 11.50 2.68 0.38
C CYS A 328 10.73 1.41 0.78
N ALA A 329 9.42 1.38 0.55
CA ALA A 329 8.57 0.28 1.04
C ALA A 329 8.92 -1.10 0.44
N ILE A 330 9.68 -1.16 -0.64
CA ILE A 330 10.18 -2.41 -1.23
C ILE A 330 11.52 -2.86 -0.63
N SER A 331 12.22 -1.99 0.12
CA SER A 331 13.47 -2.32 0.80
C SER A 331 13.22 -3.00 2.14
N ASP A 332 14.08 -3.96 2.50
CA ASP A 332 14.04 -4.62 3.81
C ASP A 332 14.30 -3.63 4.97
N GLN A 333 14.94 -2.49 4.71
CA GLN A 333 15.16 -1.44 5.72
C GLN A 333 13.85 -0.88 6.30
N VAL A 334 12.76 -0.91 5.53
CA VAL A 334 11.46 -0.42 6.02
C VAL A 334 10.97 -1.24 7.22
N GLN A 335 11.40 -2.49 7.36
CA GLN A 335 11.05 -3.35 8.49
C GLN A 335 11.61 -2.82 9.81
N ILE A 336 12.82 -2.24 9.78
CA ILE A 336 13.43 -1.60 10.95
C ILE A 336 12.60 -0.38 11.34
N ILE A 337 12.22 0.44 10.36
CA ILE A 337 11.41 1.65 10.58
C ILE A 337 10.04 1.28 11.14
N ILE A 338 9.40 0.23 10.60
CA ILE A 338 8.13 -0.31 11.11
C ILE A 338 8.26 -0.74 12.56
N ASN A 339 9.31 -1.49 12.93
CA ASN A 339 9.53 -1.89 14.32
C ASN A 339 9.71 -0.68 15.25
N THR A 340 10.49 0.32 14.85
CA THR A 340 10.64 1.57 15.61
C THR A 340 9.32 2.31 15.78
N VAL A 341 8.50 2.35 14.73
CA VAL A 341 7.15 2.94 14.78
C VAL A 341 6.26 2.17 15.75
N ILE A 342 6.23 0.84 15.69
CA ILE A 342 5.42 0.01 16.59
C ILE A 342 5.86 0.22 18.04
N ASP A 343 7.17 0.21 18.32
CA ASP A 343 7.70 0.44 19.66
C ASP A 343 7.32 1.84 20.18
N THR A 344 7.33 2.86 19.30
CA THR A 344 6.90 4.23 19.64
C THR A 344 5.41 4.29 19.98
N VAL A 345 4.56 3.66 19.15
CA VAL A 345 3.11 3.59 19.37
C VAL A 345 2.79 2.90 20.69
N VAL A 346 3.47 1.79 20.97
CA VAL A 346 3.30 1.04 22.22
C VAL A 346 3.71 1.90 23.42
N GLN A 347 4.83 2.61 23.35
CA GLN A 347 5.27 3.49 24.43
C GLN A 347 4.32 4.65 24.70
N GLU A 348 3.79 5.31 23.65
CA GLU A 348 2.80 6.38 23.83
C GLU A 348 1.51 5.87 24.48
N ASN A 349 1.01 4.72 24.06
CA ASN A 349 -0.22 4.14 24.62
C ASN A 349 -0.05 3.60 26.05
N LEU A 350 1.14 3.11 26.41
CA LEU A 350 1.44 2.71 27.78
C LEU A 350 1.50 3.91 28.74
N LYS A 351 1.97 5.08 28.28
CA LYS A 351 1.94 6.34 29.06
C LYS A 351 0.51 6.82 29.29
N ASP A 352 -0.32 6.78 28.25
CA ASP A 352 -1.72 7.22 28.32
C ASP A 352 -2.57 6.33 29.25
N THR A 353 -2.17 5.07 29.44
CA THR A 353 -2.83 4.12 30.36
C THR A 353 -2.26 4.14 31.78
N GLY A 354 -1.24 4.96 32.05
CA GLY A 354 -0.61 5.09 33.37
C GLY A 354 0.17 3.84 33.81
N MET A 355 0.56 2.99 32.87
CA MET A 355 1.34 1.78 33.14
C MET A 355 2.86 2.02 33.15
N ILE A 356 3.31 3.22 32.74
CA ILE A 356 4.69 3.70 32.80
C ILE A 356 4.76 5.20 33.08
#